data_AF-A0A524M2H4-F1
#
_entry.id   AF-A0A524M2H4-F1
#
_cell.length_a   1.000
_cell.length_b   1.000
_cell.length_c   1.000
_cell.angle_alpha   90.00
_cell.angle_beta   90.00
_cell.angle_gamma   90.00
#
_symmetry.space_group_name_H-M   'P 1'
#
loop_
_entity.id
_entity.type
_entity.pdbx_description
1 polymer ?
#
loop_
_entity_poly.entity_id
_entity_poly.type
_entity_poly.pdbx_seq_one_letter_code
_entity_poly.pdbx_strand_id
1 'polypeptide(L)'
;MEKALHFDDAKKGVLYGLFLFASYAFPLFGGWLGDNVLGQLKTIRIGAMMMAVGYVSLALSSAENHVLFYLGLALIASGTGIFKVNISVLCGNLYRAKPQLRDAGFNIYYMGVNVGATLGPAVATILGIIFDDYRISFWAAAMGMCLSLIIMQFGQKNLIEVDTNQSTTWHSETPIGTMDPKEFRQRIWTLCALFFIAALFWVPFYQNGMALTLFADRSTVAYKFLRPETYLIFNAFFILVLTPPLLALFSRLRKSSREPSTPVKIFLGLLIMGFAMFIMAVASWMGGNADTPIMSPMWLINCYLVITLAEILISPMGQSYVSKVAPPKIQGIMMGGWFASTALGSLSSGIFGSFYSRLSHEQYFMLLSWLSVFAAVLVLLFMKNLKRFAN
;
A
#
# COMPACT_ATOMS: atom_id res chain seq x y z
N MET A 1 -3.01 -2.37 24.72
CA MET A 1 -3.62 -1.07 25.11
C MET A 1 -4.55 -1.22 26.31
N GLU A 2 -5.48 -2.18 26.34
CA GLU A 2 -6.38 -2.36 27.50
C GLU A 2 -5.65 -2.82 28.77
N LYS A 3 -4.92 -3.93 28.68
CA LYS A 3 -4.17 -4.51 29.81
C LYS A 3 -3.03 -3.62 30.32
N ALA A 4 -2.50 -2.74 29.45
CA ALA A 4 -1.23 -2.05 29.71
C ALA A 4 -1.31 -0.52 29.72
N LEU A 5 -2.39 0.08 29.20
CA LEU A 5 -2.61 1.53 29.16
C LEU A 5 -4.02 1.92 29.65
N HIS A 6 -4.86 0.95 30.03
CA HIS A 6 -6.21 1.15 30.56
C HIS A 6 -7.12 2.04 29.72
N PHE A 7 -6.94 2.04 28.39
CA PHE A 7 -7.83 2.74 27.48
C PHE A 7 -9.14 1.97 27.29
N ASP A 8 -10.25 2.68 27.24
CA ASP A 8 -11.52 2.15 26.77
C ASP A 8 -11.49 1.85 25.25
N ASP A 9 -12.47 1.10 24.77
CA ASP A 9 -12.55 0.68 23.37
C ASP A 9 -12.77 1.84 22.39
N ALA A 10 -13.57 2.84 22.81
CA ALA A 10 -13.85 4.01 21.98
C ALA A 10 -12.55 4.78 21.68
N LYS A 11 -11.72 5.00 22.70
CA LYS A 11 -10.42 5.67 22.61
C LYS A 11 -9.42 4.86 21.78
N LYS A 12 -9.38 3.53 21.93
CA LYS A 12 -8.55 2.64 21.08
C LYS A 12 -8.91 2.83 19.60
N GLY A 13 -10.21 2.76 19.27
CA GLY A 13 -10.70 2.91 17.92
C GLY A 13 -10.35 4.26 17.30
N VAL A 14 -10.56 5.36 18.04
CA VAL A 14 -10.22 6.71 17.59
C VAL A 14 -8.71 6.87 17.36
N LEU A 15 -7.86 6.39 18.28
CA LEU A 15 -6.41 6.50 18.14
C LEU A 15 -5.88 5.67 16.97
N TYR A 16 -6.38 4.46 16.77
CA TYR A 16 -6.03 3.62 15.64
C TYR A 16 -6.41 4.28 14.31
N GLY A 17 -7.64 4.80 14.22
CA GLY A 17 -8.12 5.50 13.03
C GLY A 17 -7.30 6.76 12.72
N LEU A 18 -7.00 7.59 13.73
CA LEU A 18 -6.19 8.78 13.57
C LEU A 18 -4.75 8.45 13.14
N PHE A 19 -4.14 7.42 13.75
CA PHE A 19 -2.80 6.97 13.39
C PHE A 19 -2.73 6.49 11.93
N LEU A 20 -3.71 5.69 11.49
CA LEU A 20 -3.79 5.26 10.10
C LEU A 20 -3.99 6.44 9.15
N PHE A 21 -4.96 7.31 9.43
CA PHE A 21 -5.21 8.50 8.61
C PHE A 21 -3.95 9.35 8.47
N ALA A 22 -3.29 9.67 9.58
CA ALA A 22 -2.06 10.43 9.59
C ALA A 22 -0.96 9.75 8.74
N SER A 23 -0.76 8.44 8.92
CA SER A 23 0.26 7.67 8.18
C SER A 23 0.07 7.68 6.66
N TYR A 24 -1.16 7.92 6.18
CA TYR A 24 -1.47 8.02 4.75
C TYR A 24 -1.72 9.45 4.25
N ALA A 25 -1.96 10.42 5.14
CA ALA A 25 -2.08 11.85 4.81
C ALA A 25 -0.71 12.57 4.77
N PHE A 26 0.17 12.32 5.76
CA PHE A 26 1.53 12.88 5.81
C PHE A 26 2.40 12.61 4.55
N PRO A 27 2.24 11.52 3.78
CA PRO A 27 2.82 11.36 2.45
C PRO A 27 2.79 12.61 1.56
N LEU A 28 1.68 13.36 1.49
CA LEU A 28 1.61 14.58 0.66
C LEU A 28 2.64 15.63 1.12
N PHE A 29 2.70 15.88 2.43
CA PHE A 29 3.69 16.78 3.03
C PHE A 29 5.11 16.25 2.84
N GLY A 30 5.32 14.95 3.05
CA GLY A 30 6.60 14.27 2.87
C GLY A 30 7.15 14.39 1.44
N GLY A 31 6.27 14.28 0.46
CA GLY A 31 6.60 14.50 -0.95
C GLY A 31 7.03 15.92 -1.23
N TRP A 32 6.28 16.91 -0.73
CA TRP A 32 6.65 18.33 -0.86
C TRP A 32 8.01 18.63 -0.20
N LEU A 33 8.25 18.09 1.00
CA LEU A 33 9.49 18.26 1.75
C LEU A 33 10.70 17.71 0.99
N GLY A 34 10.54 16.53 0.39
CA GLY A 34 11.58 15.92 -0.45
C GLY A 34 11.84 16.69 -1.74
N ASP A 35 10.79 17.13 -2.42
CA ASP A 35 10.91 17.83 -3.71
C ASP A 35 11.49 19.24 -3.59
N ASN A 36 11.16 19.98 -2.51
CA ASN A 36 11.39 21.43 -2.45
C ASN A 36 12.37 21.90 -1.36
N VAL A 37 12.64 21.09 -0.34
CA VAL A 37 13.34 21.58 0.86
C VAL A 37 14.60 20.77 1.16
N LEU A 38 14.47 19.45 1.32
CA LEU A 38 15.55 18.63 1.89
C LEU A 38 16.22 17.68 0.88
N GLY A 39 15.56 17.38 -0.24
CA GLY A 39 15.94 16.25 -1.10
C GLY A 39 15.42 14.92 -0.54
N GLN A 40 15.32 13.90 -1.40
CA GLN A 40 14.64 12.66 -1.09
C GLN A 40 15.46 11.84 -0.08
N LEU A 41 16.79 11.72 -0.27
CA LEU A 41 17.62 10.91 0.63
C LEU A 41 17.67 11.44 2.07
N LYS A 42 17.78 12.75 2.25
CA LYS A 42 17.74 13.37 3.58
C LYS A 42 16.37 13.18 4.24
N THR A 43 15.30 13.35 3.48
CA THR A 43 13.93 13.16 3.98
C THR A 43 13.69 11.71 4.43
N ILE A 44 14.18 10.72 3.68
CA ILE A 44 14.15 9.30 4.06
C ILE A 44 14.88 9.08 5.39
N ARG A 45 16.10 9.61 5.55
CA ARG A 45 16.90 9.46 6.77
C ARG A 45 16.18 10.04 7.98
N ILE A 46 15.65 11.26 7.85
CA ILE A 46 14.90 11.93 8.93
C ILE A 46 13.65 11.12 9.29
N GLY A 47 12.88 10.67 8.30
CA GLY A 47 11.69 9.84 8.54
C GLY A 47 12.00 8.53 9.26
N ALA A 48 13.08 7.85 8.85
CA ALA A 48 13.54 6.63 9.50
C ALA A 48 14.01 6.87 10.94
N MET A 49 14.72 7.97 11.21
CA MET A 49 15.11 8.37 12.57
C MET A 49 13.89 8.71 13.44
N MET A 50 12.91 9.44 12.90
CA MET A 50 11.67 9.74 13.60
C MET A 50 10.91 8.47 13.98
N MET A 51 10.80 7.49 13.05
CA MET A 51 10.20 6.20 13.36
C MET A 51 10.98 5.43 14.43
N ALA A 52 12.32 5.41 14.36
CA ALA A 52 13.15 4.76 15.38
C ALA A 52 12.92 5.36 16.78
N VAL A 53 12.97 6.69 16.90
CA VAL A 53 12.71 7.41 18.16
C VAL A 53 11.26 7.18 18.61
N GLY A 54 10.30 7.17 17.68
CA GLY A 54 8.91 6.89 17.99
C GLY A 54 8.69 5.48 18.56
N TYR A 55 9.35 4.46 18.01
CA TYR A 55 9.31 3.10 18.56
C TYR A 55 9.96 3.01 19.94
N VAL A 56 11.08 3.70 20.17
CA VAL A 56 11.68 3.80 21.52
C VAL A 56 10.72 4.48 22.49
N SER A 57 10.06 5.56 22.06
CA SER A 57 9.05 6.26 22.85
C SER A 57 7.88 5.34 23.24
N LEU A 58 7.40 4.49 22.32
CA LEU A 58 6.40 3.48 22.64
C LEU A 58 6.93 2.39 23.58
N ALA A 59 8.17 1.94 23.39
CA ALA A 59 8.80 0.94 24.25
C ALA A 59 8.99 1.44 25.69
N LEU A 60 9.18 2.74 25.89
CA LEU A 60 9.30 3.38 27.20
C LEU A 60 7.96 3.85 27.77
N SER A 61 6.86 3.72 27.03
CA SER A 61 5.54 4.15 27.48
C SER A 61 4.97 3.25 28.58
N SER A 62 4.11 3.84 29.43
CA SER A 62 3.46 3.16 30.55
C SER A 62 2.02 3.65 30.74
N ALA A 63 1.22 2.90 31.51
CA ALA A 63 -0.13 3.29 31.90
C ALA A 63 -0.18 4.61 32.69
N GLU A 64 0.89 4.95 33.40
CA GLU A 64 0.96 6.16 34.22
C GLU A 64 1.37 7.38 33.37
N ASN A 65 2.11 7.16 32.27
CA ASN A 65 2.58 8.22 31.39
C ASN A 65 2.23 7.96 29.92
N HIS A 66 1.06 8.43 29.53
CA HIS A 66 0.59 8.37 28.15
C HIS A 66 1.29 9.37 27.20
N VAL A 67 2.09 10.31 27.69
CA VAL A 67 2.76 11.31 26.84
C VAL A 67 3.70 10.62 25.86
N LEU A 68 4.51 9.67 26.32
CA LEU A 68 5.42 8.90 25.47
C LEU A 68 4.68 8.02 24.47
N PHE A 69 3.48 7.55 24.84
CA PHE A 69 2.63 6.80 23.92
C PHE A 69 2.15 7.68 22.75
N TYR A 70 1.57 8.85 23.03
CA TYR A 70 1.10 9.75 21.98
C TYR A 70 2.25 10.34 21.15
N LEU A 71 3.37 10.69 21.79
CA LEU A 71 4.58 11.14 21.11
C LEU A 71 5.10 10.06 20.16
N GLY A 72 5.13 8.81 20.61
CA GLY A 72 5.53 7.68 19.79
C GLY A 72 4.65 7.50 18.55
N LEU A 73 3.33 7.53 18.72
CA LEU A 73 2.38 7.47 17.60
C LEU A 73 2.55 8.63 16.63
N ALA A 74 2.70 9.86 17.13
CA ALA A 74 2.88 11.05 16.29
C ALA A 74 4.18 10.98 15.47
N LEU A 75 5.29 10.58 16.11
CA LEU A 75 6.59 10.41 15.44
C LEU A 75 6.57 9.29 14.40
N ILE A 76 5.94 8.16 14.70
CA ILE A 76 5.84 7.04 13.75
C ILE A 76 4.96 7.42 12.56
N ALA A 77 3.79 8.04 12.79
CA ALA A 77 2.88 8.40 11.70
C ALA A 77 3.48 9.45 10.75
N SER A 78 4.07 10.51 11.32
CA SER A 78 4.74 11.56 10.54
C SER A 78 6.02 11.04 9.87
N GLY A 79 6.84 10.28 10.60
CA GLY A 79 8.06 9.64 10.08
C GLY A 79 7.76 8.68 8.93
N THR A 80 6.71 7.86 9.05
CA THR A 80 6.24 6.97 7.98
C THR A 80 5.83 7.76 6.75
N GLY A 81 5.05 8.83 6.93
CA GLY A 81 4.58 9.64 5.81
C GLY A 81 5.72 10.26 5.00
N ILE A 82 6.70 10.86 5.67
CA ILE A 82 7.86 11.44 4.98
C ILE A 82 8.81 10.38 4.41
N PHE A 83 8.97 9.24 5.06
CA PHE A 83 9.80 8.14 4.58
C PHE A 83 9.22 7.48 3.32
N LYS A 84 7.95 7.07 3.36
CA LYS A 84 7.30 6.18 2.39
C LYS A 84 7.25 6.76 0.98
N VAL A 85 7.00 8.07 0.88
CA VAL A 85 6.94 8.76 -0.41
C VAL A 85 8.30 8.87 -1.05
N ASN A 86 9.29 9.33 -0.28
CA ASN A 86 10.60 9.65 -0.81
C ASN A 86 11.38 8.39 -1.21
N ILE A 87 11.22 7.27 -0.50
CA ILE A 87 11.83 6.00 -0.93
C ILE A 87 11.22 5.47 -2.23
N SER A 88 9.92 5.67 -2.45
CA SER A 88 9.23 5.30 -3.69
C SER A 88 9.68 6.17 -4.87
N VAL A 89 9.89 7.48 -4.63
CA VAL A 89 10.47 8.41 -5.61
C VAL A 89 11.88 7.97 -5.99
N LEU A 90 12.72 7.68 -4.99
CA LEU A 90 14.10 7.23 -5.20
C LEU A 90 14.16 5.91 -5.98
N CYS A 91 13.24 4.98 -5.69
CA CYS A 91 13.09 3.73 -6.44
C CYS A 91 12.82 4.00 -7.93
N GLY A 92 11.88 4.90 -8.25
CA GLY A 92 11.60 5.29 -9.64
C GLY A 92 12.81 5.94 -10.34
N ASN A 93 13.58 6.73 -9.59
CA ASN A 93 14.76 7.44 -10.12
C ASN A 93 15.88 6.49 -10.56
N LEU A 94 16.06 5.34 -9.87
CA LEU A 94 17.04 4.31 -10.24
C LEU A 94 16.90 3.85 -11.70
N TYR A 95 15.68 3.91 -12.24
CA TYR A 95 15.36 3.40 -13.57
C TYR A 95 15.13 4.51 -14.61
N ARG A 96 15.59 5.75 -14.37
CA ARG A 96 15.51 6.82 -15.39
C ARG A 96 16.30 6.48 -16.66
N ALA A 97 17.52 5.96 -16.51
CA ALA A 97 18.35 5.54 -17.63
C ALA A 97 17.91 4.21 -18.26
N LYS A 98 17.05 3.43 -17.58
CA LYS A 98 16.53 2.13 -18.04
C LYS A 98 15.02 2.01 -17.80
N PRO A 99 14.17 2.84 -18.47
CA PRO A 99 12.75 2.92 -18.17
C PRO A 99 12.00 1.58 -18.27
N GLN A 100 12.44 0.69 -19.15
CA GLN A 100 11.87 -0.65 -19.36
C GLN A 100 12.01 -1.59 -18.15
N LEU A 101 12.94 -1.31 -17.23
CA LEU A 101 13.15 -2.11 -16.02
C LEU A 101 12.37 -1.58 -14.81
N ARG A 102 11.75 -0.41 -14.91
CA ARG A 102 11.13 0.28 -13.78
C ARG A 102 10.01 -0.53 -13.12
N ASP A 103 9.09 -1.08 -13.92
CA ASP A 103 7.99 -1.92 -13.40
C ASP A 103 8.53 -3.13 -12.62
N ALA A 104 9.60 -3.77 -13.13
CA ALA A 104 10.22 -4.91 -12.45
C ALA A 104 10.90 -4.46 -11.14
N GLY A 105 11.54 -3.29 -11.15
CA GLY A 105 12.11 -2.67 -9.96
C GLY A 105 11.09 -2.41 -8.85
N PHE A 106 9.94 -1.81 -9.20
CA PHE A 106 8.86 -1.57 -8.24
C PHE A 106 8.26 -2.88 -7.69
N ASN A 107 8.18 -3.94 -8.49
CA ASN A 107 7.76 -5.25 -7.98
C ASN A 107 8.76 -5.82 -6.96
N ILE A 108 10.07 -5.71 -7.21
CA ILE A 108 11.10 -6.16 -6.25
C ILE A 108 11.04 -5.33 -4.96
N TYR A 109 10.92 -4.01 -5.10
CA TYR A 109 10.69 -3.10 -3.98
C TYR A 109 9.46 -3.53 -3.16
N TYR A 110 8.34 -3.82 -3.83
CA TYR A 110 7.09 -4.24 -3.20
C TYR A 110 7.19 -5.59 -2.51
N MET A 111 7.96 -6.54 -3.04
CA MET A 111 8.24 -7.81 -2.35
C MET A 111 8.93 -7.55 -1.00
N GLY A 112 9.91 -6.64 -0.95
CA GLY A 112 10.58 -6.27 0.30
C GLY A 112 9.61 -5.73 1.37
N VAL A 113 8.64 -4.90 0.95
CA VAL A 113 7.57 -4.41 1.84
C VAL A 113 6.74 -5.56 2.41
N ASN A 114 6.37 -6.55 1.58
CA ASN A 114 5.55 -7.68 2.00
C ASN A 114 6.30 -8.69 2.88
N VAL A 115 7.59 -8.89 2.65
CA VAL A 115 8.46 -9.64 3.58
C VAL A 115 8.43 -8.98 4.95
N GLY A 116 8.63 -7.65 5.00
CA GLY A 116 8.56 -6.90 6.25
C GLY A 116 7.18 -6.97 6.93
N ALA A 117 6.10 -6.82 6.16
CA ALA A 117 4.72 -6.91 6.66
C ALA A 117 4.35 -8.30 7.20
N THR A 118 5.04 -9.36 6.75
CA THR A 118 4.86 -10.72 7.26
C THR A 118 5.71 -10.96 8.50
N LEU A 119 7.01 -10.63 8.43
CA LEU A 119 7.96 -10.90 9.51
C LEU A 119 7.74 -10.00 10.72
N GLY A 120 7.38 -8.73 10.52
CA GLY A 120 7.20 -7.74 11.59
C GLY A 120 6.17 -8.17 12.64
N PRO A 121 4.90 -8.41 12.25
CA PRO A 121 3.87 -8.91 13.16
C PRO A 121 4.21 -10.27 13.77
N ALA A 122 4.84 -11.17 13.01
CA ALA A 122 5.24 -12.48 13.53
C ALA A 122 6.28 -12.35 14.66
N VAL A 123 7.34 -11.58 14.44
CA VAL A 123 8.37 -11.31 15.44
C VAL A 123 7.78 -10.59 16.65
N ALA A 124 6.96 -9.54 16.44
CA ALA A 124 6.29 -8.82 17.53
C ALA A 124 5.40 -9.75 18.36
N THR A 125 4.60 -10.61 17.71
CA THR A 125 3.71 -11.55 18.40
C THR A 125 4.50 -12.56 19.22
N ILE A 126 5.55 -13.16 18.63
CA ILE A 126 6.40 -14.15 19.31
C ILE A 126 7.07 -13.53 20.55
N LEU A 127 7.67 -12.35 20.39
CA LEU A 127 8.33 -11.65 21.50
C LEU A 127 7.33 -11.24 22.59
N GLY A 128 6.17 -10.71 22.20
CA GLY A 128 5.11 -10.33 23.14
C GLY A 128 4.59 -11.51 23.96
N ILE A 129 4.52 -12.71 23.39
CA ILE A 129 4.09 -13.93 24.11
C ILE A 129 5.21 -14.46 25.00
N ILE A 130 6.44 -14.58 24.49
CA ILE A 130 7.56 -15.19 25.23
C ILE A 130 7.89 -14.40 26.50
N PHE A 131 7.86 -13.07 26.41
CA PHE A 131 8.27 -12.20 27.51
C PHE A 131 7.10 -11.58 28.28
N ASP A 132 5.86 -11.84 27.87
CA ASP A 132 4.63 -11.24 28.42
C ASP A 132 4.68 -9.70 28.55
N ASP A 133 5.44 -9.04 27.67
CA ASP A 133 5.62 -7.59 27.65
C ASP A 133 5.63 -7.04 26.22
N TYR A 134 4.61 -6.23 25.93
CA TYR A 134 4.45 -5.60 24.62
C TYR A 134 5.60 -4.63 24.26
N ARG A 135 6.27 -4.05 25.27
CA ARG A 135 7.34 -3.06 25.07
C ARG A 135 8.54 -3.66 24.35
N ILE A 136 8.80 -4.95 24.54
CA ILE A 136 9.90 -5.67 23.88
C ILE A 136 9.68 -5.74 22.36
N SER A 137 8.43 -5.81 21.91
CA SER A 137 8.09 -5.74 20.48
C SER A 137 8.46 -4.39 19.89
N PHE A 138 8.25 -3.30 20.64
CA PHE A 138 8.63 -1.96 20.21
C PHE A 138 10.15 -1.74 20.24
N TRP A 139 10.88 -2.33 21.19
CA TRP A 139 12.34 -2.37 21.15
C TRP A 139 12.86 -3.11 19.92
N ALA A 140 12.29 -4.26 19.58
CA ALA A 140 12.63 -4.99 18.37
C ALA A 140 12.37 -4.17 17.10
N ALA A 141 11.24 -3.46 17.03
CA ALA A 141 10.93 -2.54 15.93
C ALA A 141 11.95 -1.39 15.83
N ALA A 142 12.34 -0.79 16.95
CA ALA A 142 13.36 0.26 16.99
C ALA A 142 14.72 -0.25 16.50
N MET A 143 15.14 -1.46 16.91
CA MET A 143 16.37 -2.08 16.42
C MET A 143 16.30 -2.35 14.90
N GLY A 144 15.16 -2.83 14.41
CA GLY A 144 14.92 -3.02 12.98
C GLY A 144 15.08 -1.72 12.19
N MET A 145 14.56 -0.61 12.72
CA MET A 145 14.76 0.72 12.11
C MET A 145 16.22 1.16 12.12
N CYS A 146 16.95 0.98 13.23
CA CYS A 146 18.38 1.28 13.29
C CYS A 146 19.19 0.44 12.29
N LEU A 147 18.89 -0.86 12.18
CA LEU A 147 19.50 -1.75 11.20
C LEU A 147 19.24 -1.28 9.77
N SER A 148 18.02 -0.83 9.47
CA SER A 148 17.69 -0.30 8.14
C SER A 148 18.52 0.94 7.78
N LEU A 149 18.78 1.84 8.74
CA LEU A 149 19.64 3.01 8.55
C LEU A 149 21.11 2.61 8.30
N ILE A 150 21.59 1.59 9.02
CA ILE A 150 22.94 1.03 8.82
C ILE A 150 23.07 0.41 7.43
N ILE A 151 22.10 -0.40 7.00
CA ILE A 151 22.08 -1.00 5.65
C ILE A 151 22.09 0.11 4.58
N MET A 152 21.30 1.16 4.77
CA MET A 152 21.27 2.30 3.86
C MET A 152 22.62 3.03 3.78
N GLN A 153 23.41 3.05 4.86
CA GLN A 153 24.74 3.64 4.86
C GLN A 153 25.72 2.87 3.96
N PHE A 154 25.61 1.55 3.87
CA PHE A 154 26.41 0.75 2.93
C PHE A 154 26.02 1.02 1.46
N GLY A 155 24.73 1.25 1.20
CA GLY A 155 24.22 1.60 -0.14
C GLY A 155 24.37 3.08 -0.53
N GLN A 156 24.88 3.94 0.36
CA GLN A 156 24.72 5.39 0.23
C GLN A 156 25.33 5.99 -1.04
N LYS A 157 26.44 5.46 -1.55
CA LYS A 157 27.11 6.03 -2.73
C LYS A 157 26.18 5.99 -3.94
N ASN A 158 25.57 4.83 -4.18
CA ASN A 158 24.61 4.62 -5.27
C ASN A 158 23.35 5.47 -5.06
N LEU A 159 22.89 5.62 -3.81
CA LEU A 159 21.69 6.42 -3.50
C LEU A 159 21.92 7.92 -3.68
N ILE A 160 23.09 8.43 -3.25
CA ILE A 160 23.47 9.84 -3.44
C ILE A 160 23.60 10.15 -4.93
N GLU A 161 24.20 9.27 -5.72
CA GLU A 161 24.30 9.47 -7.18
C GLU A 161 22.91 9.61 -7.83
N VAL A 162 21.94 8.79 -7.41
CA VAL A 162 20.57 8.83 -7.91
C VAL A 162 19.81 10.08 -7.45
N ASP A 163 20.07 10.53 -6.22
CA ASP A 163 19.48 11.74 -5.62
C ASP A 163 20.11 13.02 -6.22
N THR A 164 21.42 13.04 -6.45
CA THR A 164 22.22 14.20 -6.93
C THR A 164 22.21 14.35 -8.44
N ASN A 165 22.05 13.26 -9.19
CA ASN A 165 21.64 13.37 -10.61
C ASN A 165 20.22 13.96 -10.74
N GLN A 166 19.50 14.18 -9.62
CA GLN A 166 18.57 15.30 -9.53
C GLN A 166 19.23 16.50 -8.86
N SER A 167 19.00 17.78 -9.09
CA SER A 167 19.98 18.87 -8.81
C SER A 167 21.00 19.10 -9.94
N THR A 168 22.00 18.25 -10.21
CA THR A 168 23.01 18.60 -11.27
C THR A 168 22.46 18.51 -12.69
N THR A 169 21.69 17.47 -13.03
CA THR A 169 20.99 17.41 -14.34
C THR A 169 19.84 18.42 -14.46
N TRP A 170 19.52 19.13 -13.37
CA TRP A 170 18.53 20.22 -13.32
C TRP A 170 19.20 21.60 -13.33
N HIS A 171 20.54 21.64 -13.19
CA HIS A 171 21.38 22.83 -13.22
C HIS A 171 22.35 22.85 -14.41
N SER A 172 22.37 21.82 -15.27
CA SER A 172 23.17 21.81 -16.50
C SER A 172 22.51 22.68 -17.59
N GLU A 173 22.99 23.93 -17.68
CA GLU A 173 23.13 24.90 -18.81
C GLU A 173 22.11 25.02 -19.96
N THR A 174 21.15 24.11 -20.12
CA THR A 174 19.87 24.41 -20.74
C THR A 174 18.87 24.66 -19.62
N PRO A 175 18.30 25.87 -19.47
CA PRO A 175 17.10 26.00 -18.65
C PRO A 175 16.13 24.96 -19.22
N ILE A 176 15.61 24.07 -18.36
CA ILE A 176 14.48 23.25 -18.75
C ILE A 176 13.41 24.27 -19.11
N GLY A 177 13.30 24.54 -20.42
CA GLY A 177 12.21 25.29 -20.99
C GLY A 177 10.98 24.68 -20.37
N THR A 178 10.27 25.52 -19.62
CA THR A 178 9.00 25.23 -18.96
C THR A 178 8.30 24.10 -19.71
N MET A 179 8.20 22.91 -19.09
CA MET A 179 7.35 21.84 -19.62
C MET A 179 6.06 22.51 -20.11
N ASP A 180 5.69 22.30 -21.38
CA ASP A 180 4.57 23.00 -21.99
C ASP A 180 3.39 22.99 -21.00
N PRO A 181 2.83 24.15 -20.61
CA PRO A 181 1.72 24.21 -19.67
C PRO A 181 0.58 23.24 -20.01
N LYS A 182 0.38 22.96 -21.31
CA LYS A 182 -0.59 21.95 -21.76
C LYS A 182 -0.16 20.52 -21.41
N GLU A 183 1.09 20.15 -21.65
CA GLU A 183 1.63 18.83 -21.28
C GLU A 183 1.60 18.65 -19.75
N PHE A 184 2.03 19.67 -19.00
CA PHE A 184 1.96 19.66 -17.54
C PHE A 184 0.54 19.38 -17.06
N ARG A 185 -0.45 20.15 -17.55
CA ARG A 185 -1.86 19.97 -17.21
C ARG A 185 -2.38 18.58 -17.58
N GLN A 186 -1.97 18.03 -18.72
CA GLN A 186 -2.35 16.69 -19.15
C GLN A 186 -1.78 15.60 -18.25
N ARG A 187 -0.51 15.71 -17.81
CA ARG A 187 0.11 14.79 -16.85
C ARG A 187 -0.61 14.82 -15.50
N ILE A 188 -0.87 16.02 -14.98
CA ILE A 188 -1.63 16.20 -13.73
C ILE A 188 -3.01 15.56 -13.83
N TRP A 189 -3.76 15.86 -14.89
CA TRP A 189 -5.10 15.30 -15.06
C TRP A 189 -5.08 13.77 -15.20
N THR A 190 -4.08 13.23 -15.88
CA THR A 190 -3.87 11.78 -16.02
C THR A 190 -3.59 11.13 -14.66
N LEU A 191 -2.79 11.77 -13.81
CA LEU A 191 -2.51 11.32 -12.45
C LEU A 191 -3.73 11.42 -11.54
N CYS A 192 -4.49 12.52 -11.60
CA CYS A 192 -5.74 12.65 -10.85
C CYS A 192 -6.76 11.57 -11.23
N ALA A 193 -6.91 11.27 -12.53
CA ALA A 193 -7.76 10.17 -13.00
C ALA A 193 -7.28 8.82 -12.44
N LEU A 194 -5.96 8.57 -12.47
CA LEU A 194 -5.37 7.37 -11.88
C LEU A 194 -5.63 7.29 -10.37
N PHE A 195 -5.48 8.38 -9.62
CA PHE A 195 -5.73 8.39 -8.16
C PHE A 195 -7.18 8.10 -7.84
N PHE A 196 -8.12 8.65 -8.61
CA PHE A 196 -9.53 8.34 -8.45
C PHE A 196 -9.82 6.86 -8.70
N ILE A 197 -9.30 6.30 -9.79
CA ILE A 197 -9.42 4.86 -10.12
C ILE A 197 -8.78 4.00 -9.03
N ALA A 198 -7.61 4.39 -8.54
CA ALA A 198 -6.90 3.67 -7.48
C ALA A 198 -7.70 3.67 -6.17
N ALA A 199 -8.32 4.79 -5.80
CA ALA A 199 -9.20 4.84 -4.63
C ALA A 199 -10.35 3.83 -4.75
N LEU A 200 -10.96 3.68 -5.93
CA LEU A 200 -12.00 2.68 -6.18
C LEU A 200 -11.51 1.24 -6.06
N PHE A 201 -10.27 0.94 -6.48
CA PHE A 201 -9.65 -0.38 -6.29
C PHE A 201 -9.50 -0.73 -4.81
N TRP A 202 -9.11 0.24 -3.99
CA TRP A 202 -8.85 0.01 -2.58
C TRP A 202 -10.13 -0.24 -1.77
N VAL A 203 -11.32 0.16 -2.25
CA VAL A 203 -12.61 -0.09 -1.59
C VAL A 203 -12.88 -1.60 -1.38
N PRO A 204 -12.96 -2.45 -2.42
CA PRO A 204 -13.12 -3.89 -2.26
C PRO A 204 -11.89 -4.56 -1.65
N PHE A 205 -10.68 -4.04 -1.90
CA PHE A 205 -9.46 -4.59 -1.32
C PHE A 205 -9.49 -4.57 0.22
N TYR A 206 -9.81 -3.41 0.81
CA TYR A 206 -9.82 -3.23 2.26
C TYR A 206 -10.98 -3.93 2.98
N GLN A 207 -11.84 -4.63 2.25
CA GLN A 207 -12.81 -5.55 2.84
C GLN A 207 -12.15 -6.77 3.47
N ASN A 208 -10.86 -7.00 3.19
CA ASN A 208 -10.02 -7.97 3.88
C ASN A 208 -9.94 -7.76 5.39
N GLY A 209 -10.17 -6.54 5.90
CA GLY A 209 -10.21 -6.24 7.34
C GLY A 209 -11.62 -6.18 7.92
N MET A 210 -12.65 -6.47 7.13
CA MET A 210 -14.05 -6.31 7.54
C MET A 210 -14.95 -7.39 6.94
N ALA A 211 -15.54 -7.20 5.75
CA ALA A 211 -16.53 -8.13 5.21
C ALA A 211 -15.99 -9.55 5.03
N LEU A 212 -14.75 -9.73 4.56
CA LEU A 212 -14.15 -11.05 4.42
C LEU A 212 -13.86 -11.69 5.78
N THR A 213 -13.45 -10.89 6.78
CA THR A 213 -13.25 -11.35 8.16
C THR A 213 -14.58 -11.77 8.79
N LEU A 214 -15.65 -10.99 8.60
CA LEU A 214 -16.99 -11.33 9.09
C LEU A 214 -17.54 -12.58 8.41
N PHE A 215 -17.31 -12.74 7.10
CA PHE A 215 -17.68 -13.96 6.39
C PHE A 215 -16.90 -15.18 6.90
N ALA A 216 -15.62 -15.01 7.23
CA ALA A 216 -14.79 -16.05 7.85
C ALA A 216 -15.32 -16.46 9.24
N ASP A 217 -15.81 -15.50 10.01
CA ASP A 217 -16.33 -15.72 11.35
C ASP A 217 -17.70 -16.39 11.36
N ARG A 218 -18.63 -15.87 10.55
CA ARG A 218 -20.06 -16.24 10.63
C ARG A 218 -20.47 -17.32 9.64
N SER A 219 -19.89 -17.30 8.45
CA SER A 219 -20.36 -18.10 7.32
C SER A 219 -19.45 -19.28 6.99
N THR A 220 -18.22 -19.30 7.52
CA THR A 220 -17.19 -20.30 7.16
C THR A 220 -16.97 -21.32 8.28
N VAL A 221 -16.75 -22.58 7.91
CA VAL A 221 -16.39 -23.65 8.86
C VAL A 221 -15.10 -23.27 9.59
N ALA A 222 -15.17 -23.17 10.92
CA ALA A 222 -14.03 -22.79 11.74
C ALA A 222 -13.04 -23.95 11.92
N TYR A 223 -11.76 -23.67 11.71
CA TYR A 223 -10.66 -24.57 12.05
C TYR A 223 -9.74 -23.91 13.06
N LYS A 224 -9.13 -24.68 13.97
CA LYS A 224 -8.29 -24.16 15.06
C LYS A 224 -7.17 -23.20 14.59
N PHE A 225 -6.62 -23.44 13.39
CA PHE A 225 -5.55 -22.62 12.79
C PHE A 225 -6.06 -21.49 11.87
N LEU A 226 -7.32 -21.55 11.44
CA LEU A 226 -7.94 -20.56 10.54
C LEU A 226 -8.97 -19.76 11.32
N ARG A 227 -8.47 -18.78 12.08
CA ARG A 227 -9.31 -17.76 12.71
C ARG A 227 -9.63 -16.67 11.67
N PRO A 228 -10.71 -15.90 11.83
CA PRO A 228 -11.08 -14.86 10.86
C PRO A 228 -9.94 -13.93 10.47
N GLU A 229 -9.16 -13.48 11.45
CA GLU A 229 -8.03 -12.57 11.25
C GLU A 229 -6.82 -13.24 10.58
N THR A 230 -6.67 -14.57 10.68
CA THR A 230 -5.49 -15.25 10.13
C THR A 230 -5.57 -15.41 8.62
N TYR A 231 -6.74 -15.25 8.01
CA TYR A 231 -6.88 -15.30 6.54
C TYR A 231 -6.08 -14.20 5.82
N LEU A 232 -5.78 -13.07 6.47
CA LEU A 232 -4.95 -12.01 5.88
C LEU A 232 -3.53 -12.49 5.55
N ILE A 233 -3.03 -13.55 6.21
CA ILE A 233 -1.71 -14.11 5.91
C ILE A 233 -1.61 -14.64 4.48
N PHE A 234 -2.73 -15.10 3.90
CA PHE A 234 -2.75 -15.64 2.55
C PHE A 234 -2.42 -14.56 1.51
N ASN A 235 -2.86 -13.31 1.72
CA ASN A 235 -2.51 -12.22 0.83
C ASN A 235 -1.00 -12.00 0.78
N ALA A 236 -0.35 -11.82 1.92
CA ALA A 236 1.10 -11.63 1.99
C ALA A 236 1.87 -12.85 1.45
N PHE A 237 1.44 -14.06 1.80
CA PHE A 237 2.02 -15.31 1.28
C PHE A 237 1.92 -15.39 -0.25
N PHE A 238 0.75 -15.14 -0.82
CA PHE A 238 0.56 -15.18 -2.27
C PHE A 238 1.34 -14.08 -2.99
N ILE A 239 1.57 -12.91 -2.39
CA ILE A 239 2.45 -11.90 -3.00
C ILE A 239 3.86 -12.46 -3.19
N LEU A 240 4.41 -13.10 -2.15
CA LEU A 240 5.76 -13.66 -2.19
C LEU A 240 5.87 -14.81 -3.20
N VAL A 241 4.83 -15.66 -3.30
CA VAL A 241 4.82 -16.82 -4.19
C VAL A 241 4.53 -16.45 -5.65
N LEU A 242 3.61 -15.50 -5.89
CA LEU A 242 3.12 -15.18 -7.24
C LEU A 242 3.94 -14.09 -7.95
N THR A 243 4.63 -13.21 -7.20
CA THR A 243 5.42 -12.14 -7.83
C THR A 243 6.56 -12.68 -8.71
N PRO A 244 7.38 -13.68 -8.30
CA PRO A 244 8.44 -14.19 -9.16
C PRO A 244 7.95 -14.84 -10.46
N PRO A 245 6.93 -15.73 -10.46
CA PRO A 245 6.32 -16.24 -11.70
C PRO A 245 5.75 -15.15 -12.61
N LEU A 246 5.08 -14.14 -12.02
CA LEU A 246 4.51 -13.04 -12.79
C LEU A 246 5.60 -12.17 -13.45
N LEU A 247 6.69 -11.89 -12.72
CA LEU A 247 7.85 -11.20 -13.28
C LEU A 247 8.52 -12.01 -14.40
N ALA A 248 8.62 -13.33 -14.24
CA ALA A 248 9.13 -14.21 -15.29
C ALA A 248 8.22 -14.18 -16.53
N LEU A 249 6.90 -14.17 -16.35
CA LEU A 249 5.94 -14.02 -17.44
C LEU A 249 6.13 -12.67 -18.16
N PHE A 250 6.18 -11.56 -17.44
CA PHE A 250 6.39 -10.24 -18.06
C PHE A 250 7.73 -10.13 -18.75
N SER A 251 8.80 -10.70 -18.19
CA SER A 251 10.11 -10.78 -18.82
C SER A 251 10.06 -11.55 -20.15
N ARG A 252 9.35 -12.68 -20.20
CA ARG A 252 9.13 -13.45 -21.44
C ARG A 252 8.32 -12.66 -22.47
N LEU A 253 7.24 -12.00 -22.05
CA LEU A 253 6.41 -11.17 -22.93
C LEU A 253 7.17 -9.96 -23.47
N ARG A 254 8.08 -9.38 -22.67
CA ARG A 254 8.96 -8.27 -23.07
C ARG A 254 9.91 -8.68 -24.19
N LYS A 255 10.51 -9.88 -24.11
CA LYS A 255 11.35 -10.42 -25.19
C LYS A 255 10.60 -10.56 -26.52
N SER A 256 9.29 -10.78 -26.46
CA SER A 256 8.40 -10.86 -27.62
C SER A 256 7.76 -9.52 -28.01
N SER A 257 8.09 -8.40 -27.35
CA SER A 257 7.42 -7.10 -27.54
C SER A 257 5.88 -7.12 -27.34
N ARG A 258 5.38 -8.07 -26.52
CA ARG A 258 3.94 -8.27 -26.21
C ARG A 258 3.59 -7.93 -24.76
N GLU A 259 4.49 -7.28 -24.03
CA GLU A 259 4.20 -6.88 -22.65
C GLU A 259 3.06 -5.85 -22.63
N PRO A 260 1.98 -6.08 -21.86
CA PRO A 260 0.92 -5.10 -21.73
C PRO A 260 1.45 -3.80 -21.10
N SER A 261 1.02 -2.65 -21.61
CA SER A 261 1.35 -1.36 -20.99
C SER A 261 0.82 -1.27 -19.56
N THR A 262 1.44 -0.46 -18.69
CA THR A 262 1.03 -0.30 -17.28
C THR A 262 -0.46 0.01 -17.09
N PRO A 263 -1.12 0.88 -17.88
CA PRO A 263 -2.58 1.08 -17.77
C PRO A 263 -3.42 -0.16 -18.07
N VAL A 264 -2.95 -1.04 -18.98
CA VAL A 264 -3.61 -2.31 -19.28
C VAL A 264 -3.44 -3.30 -18.14
N LYS A 265 -2.27 -3.33 -17.49
CA LYS A 265 -2.07 -4.14 -16.27
C LYS A 265 -3.03 -3.68 -15.16
N ILE A 266 -3.18 -2.37 -14.94
CA ILE A 266 -4.13 -1.80 -13.98
C ILE A 266 -5.58 -2.18 -14.33
N PHE A 267 -5.97 -2.06 -15.60
CA PHE A 267 -7.28 -2.50 -16.09
C PHE A 267 -7.56 -3.97 -15.77
N LEU A 268 -6.62 -4.86 -16.09
CA LEU A 268 -6.74 -6.29 -15.79
C LEU A 268 -6.85 -6.54 -14.28
N GLY A 269 -6.07 -5.83 -13.46
CA GLY A 269 -6.15 -5.91 -12.01
C GLY A 269 -7.55 -5.56 -11.48
N LEU A 270 -8.20 -4.53 -12.02
CA LEU A 270 -9.55 -4.13 -11.62
C LEU A 270 -10.60 -5.20 -11.98
N LEU A 271 -10.49 -5.82 -13.16
CA LEU A 271 -11.35 -6.93 -13.54
C LEU A 271 -11.14 -8.15 -12.64
N ILE A 272 -9.89 -8.47 -12.33
CA ILE A 272 -9.54 -9.58 -11.42
C ILE A 272 -10.07 -9.31 -10.01
N MET A 273 -10.00 -8.06 -9.52
CA MET A 273 -10.61 -7.67 -8.24
C MET A 273 -12.14 -7.86 -8.28
N GLY A 274 -12.79 -7.43 -9.36
CA GLY A 274 -14.23 -7.64 -9.55
C GLY A 274 -14.59 -9.13 -9.56
N PHE A 275 -13.77 -9.96 -10.20
CA PHE A 275 -13.93 -11.41 -10.18
C PHE A 275 -13.72 -12.02 -8.79
N ALA A 276 -12.78 -11.52 -7.99
CA ALA A 276 -12.61 -11.98 -6.62
C ALA A 276 -13.86 -11.71 -5.75
N MET A 277 -14.44 -10.53 -5.88
CA MET A 277 -15.70 -10.20 -5.19
C MET A 277 -16.86 -11.04 -5.72
N PHE A 278 -16.89 -11.32 -7.02
CA PHE A 278 -17.89 -12.21 -7.62
C PHE A 278 -17.81 -13.64 -7.07
N ILE A 279 -16.61 -14.18 -6.85
CA ILE A 279 -16.42 -15.49 -6.19
C ILE A 279 -17.11 -15.49 -4.82
N MET A 280 -16.97 -14.41 -4.05
CA MET A 280 -17.63 -14.30 -2.75
C MET A 280 -19.15 -14.13 -2.87
N ALA A 281 -19.65 -13.42 -3.88
CA ALA A 281 -21.08 -13.35 -4.14
C ALA A 281 -21.69 -14.74 -4.43
N VAL A 282 -20.99 -15.56 -5.22
CA VAL A 282 -21.39 -16.95 -5.47
C VAL A 282 -21.34 -17.78 -4.18
N ALA A 283 -20.29 -17.64 -3.37
CA ALA A 283 -20.20 -18.33 -2.08
C ALA A 283 -21.36 -17.95 -1.14
N SER A 284 -21.74 -16.67 -1.12
CA SER A 284 -22.89 -16.17 -0.37
C SER A 284 -24.21 -16.75 -0.87
N TRP A 285 -24.42 -16.76 -2.19
CA TRP A 285 -25.63 -17.34 -2.80
C TRP A 285 -25.78 -18.85 -2.54
N MET A 286 -24.66 -19.59 -2.56
CA MET A 286 -24.63 -21.04 -2.32
C MET A 286 -24.89 -21.46 -0.86
N GLY A 287 -24.97 -20.50 0.07
CA GLY A 287 -25.24 -20.80 1.49
C GLY A 287 -24.66 -19.78 2.47
N GLY A 288 -23.65 -19.00 2.06
CA GLY A 288 -23.03 -18.00 2.93
C GLY A 288 -23.94 -16.81 3.31
N ASN A 289 -25.13 -16.66 2.72
CA ASN A 289 -26.12 -15.68 3.14
C ASN A 289 -26.80 -16.05 4.47
N ALA A 290 -26.76 -17.32 4.88
CA ALA A 290 -27.46 -17.81 6.06
C ALA A 290 -26.77 -17.42 7.38
N ASP A 291 -25.55 -16.85 7.34
CA ASP A 291 -24.73 -16.54 8.52
C ASP A 291 -24.53 -17.76 9.45
N THR A 292 -24.48 -18.94 8.83
CA THR A 292 -24.16 -20.21 9.47
C THR A 292 -22.82 -20.72 8.97
N PRO A 293 -21.96 -21.31 9.82
CA PRO A 293 -20.60 -21.72 9.46
C PRO A 293 -20.60 -23.01 8.63
N ILE A 294 -21.12 -22.94 7.40
CA ILE A 294 -21.28 -24.07 6.47
C ILE A 294 -20.34 -23.97 5.27
N MET A 295 -19.79 -22.78 5.00
CA MET A 295 -18.95 -22.56 3.83
C MET A 295 -17.54 -23.10 4.04
N SER A 296 -16.97 -23.72 3.01
CA SER A 296 -15.57 -24.17 3.04
C SER A 296 -14.61 -22.96 3.08
N PRO A 297 -13.53 -23.02 3.90
CA PRO A 297 -12.44 -22.04 3.89
C PRO A 297 -11.82 -21.78 2.51
N MET A 298 -11.94 -22.74 1.58
CA MET A 298 -11.39 -22.62 0.24
C MET A 298 -12.00 -21.45 -0.54
N TRP A 299 -13.24 -21.03 -0.24
CA TRP A 299 -13.83 -19.84 -0.86
C TRP A 299 -13.01 -18.58 -0.54
N LEU A 300 -12.67 -18.39 0.73
CA LEU A 300 -11.85 -17.28 1.18
C LEU A 300 -10.42 -17.40 0.67
N ILE A 301 -9.79 -18.57 0.76
CA ILE A 301 -8.40 -18.77 0.30
C ILE A 301 -8.28 -18.46 -1.20
N ASN A 302 -9.22 -18.94 -2.03
CA ASN A 302 -9.23 -18.61 -3.45
C ASN A 302 -9.57 -17.14 -3.72
N CYS A 303 -10.46 -16.52 -2.93
CA CYS A 303 -10.71 -15.09 -3.02
C CYS A 303 -9.43 -14.29 -2.75
N TYR A 304 -8.69 -14.59 -1.67
CA TYR A 304 -7.41 -13.95 -1.36
C TYR A 304 -6.35 -14.19 -2.45
N LEU A 305 -6.31 -15.37 -3.08
CA LEU A 305 -5.45 -15.63 -4.23
C LEU A 305 -5.74 -14.65 -5.38
N VAL A 306 -7.01 -14.50 -5.74
CA VAL A 306 -7.44 -13.63 -6.85
C VAL A 306 -7.26 -12.15 -6.49
N ILE A 307 -7.61 -11.72 -5.28
CA ILE A 307 -7.32 -10.36 -4.76
C ILE A 307 -5.83 -10.05 -4.89
N THR A 308 -4.97 -11.00 -4.55
CA THR A 308 -3.51 -10.81 -4.59
C THR A 308 -3.00 -10.63 -6.01
N LEU A 309 -3.53 -11.40 -6.98
CA LEU A 309 -3.22 -11.20 -8.40
C LEU A 309 -3.61 -9.79 -8.86
N ALA A 310 -4.78 -9.30 -8.45
CA ALA A 310 -5.21 -7.93 -8.74
C ALA A 310 -4.27 -6.88 -8.12
N GLU A 311 -3.87 -7.09 -6.86
CA GLU A 311 -2.99 -6.20 -6.13
C GLU A 311 -1.59 -6.08 -6.77
N ILE A 312 -0.98 -7.20 -7.16
CA ILE A 312 0.34 -7.17 -7.81
C ILE A 312 0.28 -6.39 -9.15
N LEU A 313 -0.86 -6.42 -9.84
CA LEU A 313 -1.04 -5.69 -11.10
C LEU A 313 -1.32 -4.20 -10.93
N ILE A 314 -1.69 -3.74 -9.73
CA ILE A 314 -2.09 -2.35 -9.47
C ILE A 314 -1.11 -1.64 -8.55
N SER A 315 -0.73 -2.24 -7.42
CA SER A 315 0.04 -1.56 -6.37
C SER A 315 1.44 -1.13 -6.82
N PRO A 316 2.34 -2.04 -7.26
CA PRO A 316 3.66 -1.64 -7.77
C PRO A 316 3.57 -0.92 -9.14
N MET A 317 2.60 -1.30 -9.97
CA MET A 317 2.41 -0.71 -11.30
C MET A 317 1.93 0.74 -11.22
N GLY A 318 1.06 1.07 -10.26
CA GLY A 318 0.58 2.42 -10.01
C GLY A 318 1.70 3.33 -9.54
N GLN A 319 2.53 2.89 -8.58
CA GLN A 319 3.70 3.66 -8.15
C GLN A 319 4.71 3.86 -9.29
N SER A 320 4.96 2.81 -10.08
CA SER A 320 5.80 2.90 -11.29
C SER A 320 5.26 3.95 -12.26
N TYR A 321 3.96 3.90 -12.56
CA TYR A 321 3.30 4.84 -13.45
C TYR A 321 3.38 6.27 -12.93
N VAL A 322 3.09 6.50 -11.64
CA VAL A 322 3.17 7.83 -11.02
C VAL A 322 4.58 8.39 -11.14
N SER A 323 5.60 7.59 -10.85
CA SER A 323 7.00 8.01 -11.00
C SER A 323 7.41 8.31 -12.46
N LYS A 324 6.68 7.79 -13.44
CA LYS A 324 6.91 8.04 -14.88
C LYS A 324 6.20 9.29 -15.38
N VAL A 325 4.96 9.49 -14.92
CA VAL A 325 4.10 10.57 -15.44
C VAL A 325 4.31 11.87 -14.66
N ALA A 326 4.66 11.79 -13.37
CA ALA A 326 4.82 12.94 -12.50
C ALA A 326 5.82 13.96 -13.08
N PRO A 327 5.43 15.24 -13.14
CA PRO A 327 6.35 16.29 -13.52
C PRO A 327 7.52 16.35 -12.53
N PRO A 328 8.75 16.60 -13.00
CA PRO A 328 9.93 16.32 -12.18
C PRO A 328 10.06 17.15 -10.90
N LYS A 329 9.53 18.38 -10.87
CA LYS A 329 9.58 19.27 -9.69
C LYS A 329 8.60 18.88 -8.57
N ILE A 330 7.64 17.99 -8.87
CA ILE A 330 6.55 17.63 -7.96
C ILE A 330 6.36 16.10 -7.90
N GLN A 331 7.44 15.35 -8.15
CA GLN A 331 7.42 13.89 -8.20
C GLN A 331 7.02 13.28 -6.85
N GLY A 332 7.57 13.80 -5.75
CA GLY A 332 7.18 13.49 -4.39
C GLY A 332 5.74 13.85 -4.09
N ILE A 333 5.27 15.05 -4.45
CA ILE A 333 3.86 15.43 -4.22
C ILE A 333 2.90 14.48 -4.95
N MET A 334 3.17 14.15 -6.21
CA MET A 334 2.35 13.21 -6.98
C MET A 334 2.38 11.80 -6.39
N MET A 335 3.55 11.33 -5.93
CA MET A 335 3.66 10.05 -5.21
C MET A 335 2.93 10.09 -3.85
N GLY A 336 2.92 11.24 -3.18
CA GLY A 336 2.06 11.48 -2.02
C GLY A 336 0.58 11.36 -2.36
N GLY A 337 0.17 11.87 -3.52
CA GLY A 337 -1.20 11.73 -4.06
C GLY A 337 -1.63 10.27 -4.28
N TRP A 338 -0.70 9.40 -4.70
CA TRP A 338 -0.95 7.96 -4.77
C TRP A 338 -1.29 7.37 -3.40
N PHE A 339 -0.51 7.65 -2.36
CA PHE A 339 -0.82 7.15 -1.02
C PHE A 339 -2.06 7.79 -0.40
N ALA A 340 -2.32 9.06 -0.71
CA ALA A 340 -3.57 9.72 -0.32
C ALA A 340 -4.79 9.04 -0.96
N SER A 341 -4.68 8.57 -2.21
CA SER A 341 -5.74 7.79 -2.86
C SER A 341 -6.02 6.46 -2.16
N THR A 342 -4.98 5.80 -1.65
CA THR A 342 -5.13 4.61 -0.79
C THR A 342 -5.86 4.93 0.51
N ALA A 343 -5.56 6.07 1.14
CA ALA A 343 -6.27 6.55 2.33
C ALA A 343 -7.76 6.78 2.04
N LEU A 344 -8.07 7.45 0.93
CA LEU A 344 -9.45 7.70 0.53
C LEU A 344 -10.21 6.41 0.24
N GLY A 345 -9.54 5.44 -0.41
CA GLY A 345 -10.10 4.13 -0.66
C GLY A 345 -10.36 3.32 0.63
N SER A 346 -9.47 3.39 1.63
CA SER A 346 -9.68 2.71 2.91
C SER A 346 -10.81 3.34 3.74
N LEU A 347 -10.92 4.67 3.76
CA LEU A 347 -12.05 5.36 4.38
C LEU A 347 -13.37 5.01 3.70
N SER A 348 -13.37 5.01 2.36
CA SER A 348 -14.54 4.63 1.56
C SER A 348 -14.91 3.16 1.79
N SER A 349 -13.92 2.27 1.92
CA SER A 349 -14.13 0.87 2.30
C SER A 349 -14.90 0.74 3.62
N GLY A 350 -14.57 1.55 4.63
CA GLY A 350 -15.30 1.58 5.91
C GLY A 350 -16.77 1.98 5.75
N ILE A 351 -17.06 2.96 4.89
CA ILE A 351 -18.44 3.38 4.57
C ILE A 351 -19.20 2.23 3.91
N PHE A 352 -18.63 1.62 2.87
CA PHE A 352 -19.22 0.48 2.18
C PHE A 352 -19.43 -0.69 3.12
N GLY A 353 -18.50 -0.93 4.03
CA GLY A 353 -18.59 -1.92 5.09
C GLY A 353 -19.85 -1.90 5.92
N SER A 354 -20.35 -0.69 6.22
CA SER A 354 -21.59 -0.52 6.96
C SER A 354 -22.81 -1.10 6.24
N PHE A 355 -22.70 -1.37 4.93
CA PHE A 355 -23.75 -2.02 4.14
C PHE A 355 -23.73 -3.53 4.26
N TYR A 356 -22.65 -4.14 4.77
CA TYR A 356 -22.56 -5.60 4.94
C TYR A 356 -23.67 -6.15 5.84
N SER A 357 -24.06 -5.41 6.88
CA SER A 357 -25.16 -5.79 7.78
C SER A 357 -26.55 -5.37 7.29
N ARG A 358 -26.63 -4.56 6.24
CA ARG A 358 -27.91 -4.02 5.70
C ARG A 358 -28.36 -4.74 4.44
N LEU A 359 -27.43 -5.30 3.68
CA LEU A 359 -27.67 -6.05 2.46
C LEU A 359 -27.46 -7.54 2.72
N SER A 360 -28.06 -8.40 1.89
CA SER A 360 -27.60 -9.79 1.84
C SER A 360 -26.13 -9.84 1.38
N HIS A 361 -25.36 -10.82 1.86
CA HIS A 361 -23.93 -10.92 1.53
C HIS A 361 -23.70 -11.04 0.01
N GLU A 362 -24.58 -11.76 -0.69
CA GLU A 362 -24.57 -11.84 -2.15
C GLU A 362 -24.68 -10.45 -2.80
N GLN A 363 -25.71 -9.68 -2.43
CA GLN A 363 -25.90 -8.32 -2.96
C GLN A 363 -24.71 -7.41 -2.62
N TYR A 364 -24.16 -7.57 -1.42
CA TYR A 364 -23.00 -6.83 -0.97
C TYR A 364 -21.76 -7.10 -1.82
N PHE A 365 -21.40 -8.37 -2.00
CA PHE A 365 -20.24 -8.75 -2.81
C PHE A 365 -20.47 -8.47 -4.31
N MET A 366 -21.71 -8.57 -4.80
CA MET A 366 -22.06 -8.12 -6.16
C MET A 366 -21.88 -6.62 -6.34
N LEU A 367 -22.27 -5.80 -5.37
CA LEU A 367 -22.03 -4.35 -5.40
C LEU A 367 -20.54 -4.03 -5.53
N LEU A 368 -19.68 -4.71 -4.76
CA LEU A 368 -18.22 -4.53 -4.81
C LEU A 368 -17.61 -5.05 -6.13
N SER A 369 -18.17 -6.13 -6.68
CA SER A 369 -17.80 -6.63 -8.00
C SER A 369 -18.10 -5.59 -9.09
N TRP A 370 -19.32 -5.04 -9.10
CA TRP A 370 -19.73 -4.01 -10.05
C TRP A 370 -18.94 -2.71 -9.87
N LEU A 371 -18.59 -2.33 -8.65
CA LEU A 371 -17.72 -1.18 -8.38
C LEU A 371 -16.36 -1.35 -9.06
N SER A 372 -15.80 -2.55 -9.01
CA SER A 372 -14.51 -2.88 -9.64
C SER A 372 -14.61 -2.88 -11.17
N VAL A 373 -15.71 -3.42 -11.72
CA VAL A 373 -15.99 -3.35 -13.17
C VAL A 373 -16.17 -1.91 -13.63
N PHE A 374 -16.88 -1.09 -12.85
CA PHE A 374 -17.04 0.34 -13.11
C PHE A 374 -15.68 1.05 -13.14
N ALA A 375 -14.82 0.79 -12.16
CA ALA A 375 -13.44 1.31 -12.17
C ALA A 375 -12.65 0.85 -13.40
N ALA A 376 -12.81 -0.40 -13.84
CA ALA A 376 -12.18 -0.91 -15.06
C ALA A 376 -12.70 -0.19 -16.32
N VAL A 377 -14.00 0.10 -16.41
CA VAL A 377 -14.59 0.91 -17.48
C VAL A 377 -14.02 2.32 -17.48
N LEU A 378 -13.82 2.95 -16.32
CA LEU A 378 -13.15 4.25 -16.23
C LEU A 378 -11.73 4.18 -16.80
N VAL A 379 -10.96 3.12 -16.53
CA VAL A 379 -9.64 2.94 -17.14
C VAL A 379 -9.74 2.85 -18.66
N LEU A 380 -10.74 2.17 -19.21
CA LEU A 380 -10.96 2.11 -20.67
C LEU A 380 -11.25 3.49 -21.25
N LEU A 381 -12.11 4.27 -20.59
CA LEU A 381 -12.44 5.63 -21.00
C LEU A 381 -11.21 6.55 -20.99
N PHE A 382 -10.34 6.41 -19.97
CA PHE A 382 -9.10 7.19 -19.87
C PHE A 382 -7.89 6.53 -20.54
N MET A 383 -8.07 5.39 -21.21
CA MET A 383 -6.96 4.54 -21.71
C MET A 383 -6.04 5.31 -22.67
N LYS A 384 -6.62 6.13 -23.56
CA LYS A 384 -5.85 6.95 -24.51
C LYS A 384 -4.93 7.93 -23.78
N ASN A 385 -5.44 8.58 -22.73
CA ASN A 385 -4.70 9.56 -21.95
C ASN A 385 -3.66 8.87 -21.06
N LEU A 386 -4.03 7.74 -20.44
CA LEU A 386 -3.13 6.96 -19.62
C LEU A 386 -1.96 6.37 -20.43
N LYS A 387 -2.23 5.83 -21.62
CA LYS A 387 -1.18 5.27 -22.49
C LYS A 387 -0.22 6.32 -23.04
N ARG A 388 -0.67 7.57 -23.20
CA ARG A 388 0.16 8.66 -23.74
C ARG A 388 1.47 8.86 -22.99
N PHE A 389 1.47 8.66 -21.68
CA PHE A 389 2.65 8.82 -20.82
C PHE A 389 3.17 7.47 -20.26
N ALA A 390 2.58 6.35 -20.70
CA ALA A 390 2.92 5.02 -20.21
C ALA A 390 4.17 4.41 -20.88
N ASN A 391 4.53 4.86 -22.09
CA ASN A 391 5.61 4.29 -22.91
C ASN A 391 6.87 5.13 -22.85
#